data_AF-A0A3E0PIB1-F1
#
_entry.id   AF-A0A3E0PIB1-F1
#
_cell.length_a   1.000
_cell.length_b   1.000
_cell.length_c   1.000
_cell.angle_alpha   90.00
_cell.angle_beta   90.00
_cell.angle_gamma   90.00
#
_symmetry.space_group_name_H-M   'P 1'
#
loop_
_entity.id
_entity.type
_entity.pdbx_description
1 polymer ?
#
loop_
_entity_poly.entity_id
_entity_poly.type
_entity_poly.pdbx_seq_one_letter_code
_entity_poly.pdbx_strand_id
1 'polypeptide(L)'
;MPMLTAGDGGRLKIGKIIAIVVTLMVAIPFVVVGIGFIIAGATADPSAVTDDGFSLSIFFYIMGGVFLAVAASSIPILVVILWVFSYFAKGLKQKQETLKELQERGLKGTATVVELIDTGMLVNYNPRVNIVLDVVVERQAPYRIKKTETIPMTRLPQIQPGQTIEVLVDPNDRQNPDRVLMMLK
;
A
#
# COMPACT_ATOMS: atom_id res chain seq x y z
N MET A 1 10.85 -22.26 24.07
CA MET A 1 11.73 -22.03 22.89
C MET A 1 11.00 -21.06 21.96
N PRO A 2 11.44 -19.80 21.78
CA PRO A 2 10.81 -18.90 20.85
C PRO A 2 11.28 -19.23 19.42
N MET A 3 10.31 -19.54 18.56
CA MET A 3 10.50 -19.80 17.14
C MET A 3 10.88 -18.47 16.46
N LEU A 4 12.11 -18.38 15.95
CA LEU A 4 12.62 -17.22 15.22
C LEU A 4 11.75 -16.96 13.98
N THR A 5 11.08 -15.81 13.96
CA THR A 5 10.36 -15.29 12.79
C THR A 5 11.35 -14.84 11.72
N ALA A 6 11.94 -15.80 11.01
CA ALA A 6 12.74 -15.57 9.81
C ALA A 6 11.77 -15.33 8.64
N GLY A 7 11.48 -14.07 8.32
CA GLY A 7 10.64 -13.79 7.14
C GLY A 7 10.59 -12.34 6.68
N ASP A 8 10.71 -11.37 7.60
CA ASP A 8 10.43 -9.98 7.22
C ASP A 8 11.67 -9.19 6.77
N GLY A 9 12.85 -9.57 7.25
CA GLY A 9 14.12 -8.91 6.89
C GLY A 9 14.55 -9.12 5.42
N GLY A 10 14.16 -10.22 4.79
CA GLY A 10 14.49 -10.52 3.39
C GLY A 10 13.68 -9.70 2.40
N ARG A 11 12.36 -9.56 2.63
CA ARG A 11 11.45 -8.84 1.73
C ARG A 11 11.73 -7.34 1.70
N LEU A 12 12.09 -6.76 2.85
CA LEU A 12 12.49 -5.35 2.93
C LEU A 12 13.80 -5.06 2.18
N LYS A 13 14.76 -5.99 2.20
CA LYS A 13 16.02 -5.88 1.45
C LYS A 13 15.79 -5.98 -0.05
N ILE A 14 14.95 -6.92 -0.49
CA ILE A 14 14.60 -7.10 -1.91
C ILE A 14 13.92 -5.85 -2.47
N GLY A 15 12.96 -5.26 -1.75
CA GLY A 15 12.29 -4.03 -2.18
C GLY A 15 13.24 -2.84 -2.36
N LYS A 16 14.22 -2.68 -1.45
CA LYS A 16 15.25 -1.63 -1.57
C LYS A 16 16.17 -1.86 -2.77
N ILE A 17 16.57 -3.11 -3.03
CA ILE A 17 17.40 -3.46 -4.20
C ILE A 17 16.65 -3.16 -5.49
N ILE A 18 15.38 -3.59 -5.60
CA ILE A 18 14.55 -3.33 -6.79
C ILE A 18 14.45 -1.82 -7.02
N ALA A 19 14.19 -1.04 -5.97
CA ALA A 19 14.08 0.40 -6.11
C ALA A 19 15.38 1.06 -6.58
N ILE A 20 16.53 0.65 -6.03
CA ILE A 20 17.85 1.12 -6.48
C ILE A 20 18.08 0.76 -7.95
N VAL A 21 17.78 -0.49 -8.34
CA VAL A 21 17.92 -0.95 -9.72
C VAL A 21 17.03 -0.15 -10.67
N VAL A 22 15.78 0.12 -10.30
CA VAL A 22 14.85 0.94 -11.10
C VAL A 22 15.36 2.38 -11.22
N THR A 23 15.82 2.99 -10.12
CA THR A 23 16.42 4.34 -10.14
C THR A 23 17.60 4.39 -11.09
N LEU A 24 18.52 3.43 -11.00
CA LEU A 24 19.69 3.37 -11.86
C LEU A 24 19.29 3.12 -13.32
N MET A 25 18.34 2.22 -13.59
CA MET A 25 17.83 1.94 -14.93
C MET A 25 17.23 3.19 -15.58
N VAL A 26 16.54 4.03 -14.81
CA VAL A 26 15.98 5.30 -15.30
C VAL A 26 17.06 6.35 -15.44
N ALA A 27 17.93 6.55 -14.44
CA ALA A 27 18.90 7.64 -14.42
C ALA A 27 20.07 7.42 -15.39
N ILE A 28 20.55 6.18 -15.57
CA ILE A 28 21.73 5.86 -16.38
C ILE A 28 21.60 6.38 -17.82
N PRO A 29 20.50 6.15 -18.57
CA PRO A 29 20.33 6.71 -19.90
C PRO A 29 20.47 8.24 -19.96
N PHE A 30 19.85 8.96 -19.01
CA PHE A 30 19.95 10.42 -18.97
C PHE A 30 21.36 10.89 -18.61
N VAL A 31 22.06 10.18 -17.71
CA VAL A 31 23.46 10.48 -17.39
C VAL A 31 24.36 10.24 -18.59
N VAL A 32 24.21 9.12 -19.30
CA VAL A 32 25.01 8.80 -20.49
C VAL A 32 24.79 9.83 -21.59
N VAL A 33 23.53 10.16 -21.89
CA VAL A 33 23.19 11.18 -22.89
C VAL A 33 23.70 12.56 -22.46
N GLY A 34 23.51 12.94 -21.19
CA GLY A 34 23.96 14.20 -20.65
C GLY A 34 25.48 14.37 -20.74
N ILE A 35 26.24 13.35 -20.32
CA ILE A 35 27.71 13.33 -20.44
C ILE A 35 28.12 13.40 -21.92
N GLY A 36 27.44 12.66 -22.81
CA GLY A 36 27.69 12.71 -24.25
C GLY A 36 27.56 14.12 -24.82
N PHE A 37 26.52 14.86 -24.41
CA PHE A 37 26.34 16.26 -24.78
C PHE A 37 27.43 17.18 -24.21
N ILE A 38 27.86 16.99 -22.96
CA ILE A 38 28.98 17.77 -22.39
C ILE A 38 30.27 17.55 -23.16
N ILE A 39 30.58 16.29 -23.52
CA ILE A 39 31.75 15.95 -24.32
C ILE A 39 31.63 16.57 -25.72
N ALA A 40 30.47 16.44 -26.38
CA ALA A 40 30.23 17.02 -27.69
C ALA A 40 30.40 18.55 -27.68
N GLY A 41 29.94 19.23 -26.63
CA GLY A 41 30.16 20.67 -26.43
C GLY A 41 31.63 21.04 -26.29
N ALA A 42 32.41 20.23 -25.57
CA ALA A 42 33.85 20.43 -25.38
C ALA A 42 34.68 20.16 -26.66
N THR A 43 34.19 19.30 -27.55
CA THR A 43 34.86 18.98 -28.81
C THR A 43 34.31 19.73 -30.03
N ALA A 44 33.25 20.50 -29.87
CA ALA A 44 32.62 21.24 -30.97
C ALA A 44 33.52 22.36 -31.48
N ASP A 45 33.50 22.58 -32.80
CA ASP A 45 34.20 23.71 -33.41
C ASP A 45 33.63 25.03 -32.86
N PRO A 46 34.46 25.95 -32.35
CA PRO A 46 34.00 27.24 -31.84
C PRO A 46 33.26 28.11 -32.86
N SER A 47 33.49 27.88 -34.15
CA SER A 47 32.82 28.57 -35.25
C SER A 47 31.53 27.90 -35.72
N ALA A 48 31.24 26.69 -35.24
CA ALA A 48 30.02 25.97 -35.60
C ALA A 48 28.79 26.58 -34.94
N VAL A 49 27.76 26.75 -35.76
CA VAL A 49 26.51 27.39 -35.39
C VAL A 49 25.36 26.45 -35.73
N THR A 50 24.33 26.43 -34.91
CA THR A 50 23.07 25.74 -35.18
C THR A 50 22.28 26.46 -36.29
N ASP A 51 21.28 25.81 -36.87
CA ASP A 51 20.47 26.36 -37.99
C ASP A 51 19.76 27.68 -37.64
N ASP A 52 19.56 27.94 -36.35
CA ASP A 52 18.96 29.15 -35.77
C ASP A 52 19.98 30.23 -35.36
N GLY A 53 21.28 30.04 -35.64
CA GLY A 53 22.29 31.08 -35.43
C GLY A 53 22.98 31.06 -34.06
N PHE A 54 22.71 30.09 -33.20
CA PHE A 54 23.36 29.96 -31.89
C PHE A 54 24.63 29.12 -31.93
N SER A 55 25.55 29.35 -30.98
CA SER A 55 26.77 28.56 -30.88
C SER A 55 26.46 27.09 -30.54
N LEU A 56 26.99 26.18 -31.36
CA LEU A 56 26.75 24.74 -31.23
C LEU A 56 27.30 24.18 -29.90
N SER A 57 28.43 24.69 -29.42
CA SER A 57 29.03 24.25 -28.15
C SER A 57 28.16 24.63 -26.95
N ILE A 58 27.63 25.85 -26.94
CA ILE A 58 26.71 26.35 -25.90
C ILE A 58 25.42 25.53 -25.89
N PHE A 59 24.86 25.24 -27.07
CA PHE A 59 23.69 24.37 -27.20
C PHE A 59 23.92 23.01 -26.53
N PHE A 60 25.05 22.36 -26.83
CA PHE A 60 25.41 21.08 -26.23
C PHE A 60 25.62 21.14 -24.71
N TYR A 61 26.23 22.20 -24.18
CA TYR A 61 26.36 22.35 -22.72
C TYR A 61 25.01 22.50 -22.02
N ILE A 62 24.10 23.29 -22.59
CA ILE A 62 22.74 23.48 -22.03
C ILE A 62 22.01 22.14 -22.03
N MET A 63 22.02 21.42 -23.15
CA MET A 63 21.37 20.11 -23.24
C MET A 63 21.99 19.11 -22.27
N GLY A 64 23.32 19.01 -22.21
CA GLY A 64 24.01 18.13 -21.26
C GLY A 64 23.64 18.43 -19.80
N GLY A 65 23.56 19.71 -19.43
CA GLY A 65 23.12 20.15 -18.10
C GLY A 65 21.68 19.76 -17.78
N VAL A 66 20.74 19.93 -18.72
CA VAL A 66 19.32 19.55 -18.53
C VAL A 66 19.17 18.05 -18.30
N PHE A 67 19.84 17.21 -19.10
CA PHE A 67 19.77 15.76 -18.95
C PHE A 67 20.33 15.29 -17.60
N LEU A 68 21.43 15.90 -17.12
CA LEU A 68 21.97 15.62 -15.79
C LEU A 68 21.06 16.10 -14.66
N ALA A 69 20.43 17.27 -14.81
CA ALA A 69 19.48 17.79 -13.84
C ALA A 69 18.23 16.88 -13.71
N VAL A 70 17.71 16.39 -14.84
CA VAL A 70 16.60 15.41 -14.86
C VAL A 70 17.02 14.13 -14.15
N ALA A 71 18.21 13.59 -14.45
CA ALA A 71 18.73 12.40 -13.77
C ALA A 71 18.83 12.60 -12.25
N ALA A 72 19.34 13.74 -11.79
CA ALA A 72 19.45 14.06 -10.37
C ALA A 72 18.09 14.20 -9.68
N SER A 73 17.10 14.80 -10.35
CA SER A 73 15.75 15.01 -9.81
C SER A 73 14.94 13.72 -9.65
N SER A 74 15.30 12.64 -10.33
CA SER A 74 14.60 11.35 -10.26
C SER A 74 14.76 10.64 -8.90
N ILE A 75 15.87 10.89 -8.20
CA ILE A 75 16.21 10.24 -6.93
C ILE A 75 15.23 10.63 -5.80
N PRO A 76 14.97 11.93 -5.50
CA PRO A 76 14.04 12.30 -4.44
C PRO A 76 12.60 11.85 -4.73
N ILE A 77 12.16 11.88 -5.99
CA ILE A 77 10.83 11.40 -6.39
C ILE A 77 10.65 9.92 -6.04
N LEU A 78 11.64 9.09 -6.36
CA LEU A 78 11.58 7.66 -6.04
C LEU A 78 11.61 7.40 -4.54
N VAL A 79 12.39 8.16 -3.76
CA VAL A 79 12.39 8.06 -2.30
C VAL A 79 10.99 8.37 -1.73
N VAL A 80 10.33 9.41 -2.22
CA VAL A 80 8.96 9.77 -1.81
C VAL A 80 7.99 8.65 -2.18
N ILE A 81 8.05 8.12 -3.40
CA ILE A 81 7.19 7.00 -3.85
C ILE A 81 7.36 5.77 -2.95
N LEU A 82 8.60 5.38 -2.64
CA LEU A 82 8.88 4.24 -1.76
C LEU A 82 8.37 4.48 -0.34
N TRP A 83 8.52 5.70 0.17
CA TRP A 83 8.02 6.06 1.49
C TRP A 83 6.49 5.96 1.55
N VAL A 84 5.79 6.55 0.57
CA VAL A 84 4.33 6.45 0.45
C VAL A 84 3.89 5.00 0.33
N PHE A 85 4.50 4.24 -0.59
CA PHE A 85 4.17 2.82 -0.75
C PHE A 85 4.41 2.01 0.53
N SER A 86 5.50 2.28 1.26
CA SER A 86 5.79 1.62 2.53
C SER A 86 4.75 1.93 3.61
N TYR A 87 4.22 3.15 3.63
CA TYR A 87 3.16 3.55 4.54
C TYR A 87 1.87 2.77 4.27
N PHE A 88 1.45 2.68 3.00
CA PHE A 88 0.28 1.88 2.60
C PHE A 88 0.47 0.38 2.85
N ALA A 89 1.66 -0.15 2.56
CA ALA A 89 1.96 -1.58 2.74
C ALA A 89 1.90 -2.02 4.21
N LYS A 90 2.24 -1.15 5.16
CA LYS A 90 2.12 -1.44 6.60
C LYS A 90 0.67 -1.69 7.02
N GLY A 91 -0.28 -0.90 6.53
CA GLY A 91 -1.70 -1.08 6.84
C GLY A 91 -2.24 -2.44 6.36
N LEU A 92 -1.80 -2.90 5.19
CA LEU A 92 -2.17 -4.21 4.65
C LEU A 92 -1.63 -5.37 5.50
N LYS A 93 -0.36 -5.28 5.92
CA LYS A 93 0.25 -6.31 6.78
C LYS A 93 -0.44 -6.40 8.14
N GLN A 94 -0.70 -5.26 8.78
CA GLN A 94 -1.34 -5.22 10.09
C GLN A 94 -2.72 -5.87 10.09
N LYS A 95 -3.50 -5.66 9.01
CA LYS A 95 -4.80 -6.31 8.84
C LYS A 95 -4.66 -7.83 8.70
N GLN A 96 -3.69 -8.30 7.92
CA GLN A 96 -3.45 -9.74 7.76
C GLN A 96 -2.99 -10.41 9.06
N GLU A 97 -2.10 -9.76 9.82
CA GLU A 97 -1.63 -10.24 11.12
C GLU A 97 -2.79 -10.32 12.11
N THR A 98 -3.62 -9.29 12.19
CA THR A 98 -4.81 -9.28 13.06
C THR A 98 -5.77 -10.42 12.72
N LEU A 99 -6.04 -10.66 11.43
CA LEU A 99 -6.90 -11.76 11.00
C LEU A 99 -6.31 -13.13 11.39
N LYS A 100 -5.00 -13.29 11.21
CA LYS A 100 -4.28 -14.51 11.58
C LYS A 100 -4.30 -14.75 13.09
N GLU A 101 -4.07 -13.70 13.88
CA GLU A 101 -4.16 -13.75 15.34
C GLU A 101 -5.56 -14.17 15.82
N LEU A 102 -6.62 -13.60 15.23
CA LEU A 102 -8.00 -13.95 15.56
C LEU A 102 -8.33 -15.40 15.16
N GLN A 103 -7.80 -15.90 14.05
CA GLN A 103 -7.97 -17.29 13.64
C GLN A 103 -7.25 -18.28 14.58
N GLU A 104 -6.07 -17.92 15.06
CA GLU A 104 -5.26 -18.80 15.93
C GLU A 104 -5.66 -18.74 17.40
N ARG A 105 -6.08 -17.56 17.89
CA ARG A 105 -6.27 -17.28 19.33
C ARG A 105 -7.58 -16.61 19.67
N GLY A 106 -8.40 -16.25 18.68
CA GLY A 106 -9.69 -15.61 18.91
C GLY A 106 -10.64 -16.52 19.67
N LEU A 107 -11.42 -15.94 20.58
CA LEU A 107 -12.49 -16.64 21.26
C LEU A 107 -13.69 -16.76 20.33
N LYS A 108 -14.26 -17.97 20.28
CA LYS A 108 -15.49 -18.23 19.55
C LYS A 108 -16.66 -17.60 20.28
N GLY A 109 -17.46 -16.84 19.56
CA GLY A 109 -18.71 -16.27 20.03
C GLY A 109 -19.76 -16.28 18.93
N THR A 110 -20.93 -15.76 19.28
CA THR A 110 -21.99 -15.48 18.33
C THR A 110 -22.26 -13.99 18.32
N ALA A 111 -22.68 -13.47 17.17
CA ALA A 111 -23.11 -12.08 17.06
C ALA A 111 -24.47 -12.02 16.38
N THR A 112 -25.40 -11.27 16.96
CA THR A 112 -26.68 -10.97 16.34
C THR A 112 -26.59 -9.65 15.60
N VAL A 113 -26.98 -9.66 14.32
CA VAL A 113 -27.04 -8.44 13.51
C VAL A 113 -28.22 -7.60 13.98
N VAL A 114 -27.94 -6.43 14.53
CA VAL A 114 -28.95 -5.49 15.00
C VAL A 114 -29.40 -4.59 13.85
N GLU A 115 -28.43 -4.10 13.08
CA GLU A 115 -28.67 -3.12 12.02
C GLU A 115 -27.68 -3.33 10.89
N LEU A 116 -28.15 -3.11 9.66
CA LEU A 116 -27.35 -3.13 8.44
C LEU A 116 -27.66 -1.85 7.66
N ILE A 117 -26.65 -1.00 7.46
CA ILE A 117 -26.80 0.28 6.77
C ILE A 117 -25.87 0.26 5.56
N ASP A 118 -26.41 0.48 4.36
CA ASP A 118 -25.60 0.68 3.17
C ASP A 118 -24.83 2.01 3.25
N THR A 119 -23.55 1.99 2.89
CA THR A 119 -22.74 3.22 2.80
C THR A 119 -22.87 3.93 1.45
N GLY A 120 -23.54 3.30 0.47
CA GLY A 120 -23.61 3.77 -0.91
C GLY A 120 -22.33 3.53 -1.71
N MET A 121 -21.31 2.91 -1.11
CA MET A 121 -20.05 2.58 -1.76
C MET A 121 -19.98 1.11 -2.14
N LEU A 122 -19.51 0.84 -3.35
CA LEU A 122 -19.14 -0.50 -3.82
C LEU A 122 -17.62 -0.64 -3.86
N VAL A 123 -17.11 -1.79 -3.41
CA VAL A 123 -15.71 -2.17 -3.57
C VAL A 123 -15.68 -3.48 -4.36
N ASN A 124 -15.15 -3.43 -5.58
CA ASN A 124 -15.17 -4.56 -6.52
C ASN A 124 -16.60 -5.14 -6.69
N TYR A 125 -17.58 -4.26 -6.93
CA TYR A 125 -19.02 -4.60 -7.05
C TYR A 125 -19.66 -5.22 -5.81
N ASN A 126 -18.94 -5.29 -4.68
CA ASN A 126 -19.50 -5.75 -3.42
C ASN A 126 -19.89 -4.56 -2.55
N PRO A 127 -21.07 -4.59 -1.90
CA PRO A 127 -21.50 -3.51 -1.05
C PRO A 127 -20.60 -3.36 0.18
N ARG A 128 -20.29 -2.10 0.50
CA ARG A 128 -19.69 -1.73 1.77
C ARG A 128 -20.79 -1.28 2.72
N VAL A 129 -20.90 -1.95 3.85
CA VAL A 129 -22.00 -1.78 4.80
C VAL A 129 -21.49 -1.45 6.18
N ASN A 130 -22.26 -0.65 6.93
CA ASN A 130 -22.11 -0.49 8.37
C ASN A 130 -23.04 -1.48 9.06
N ILE A 131 -22.48 -2.34 9.91
CA ILE A 131 -23.18 -3.40 10.62
C ILE A 131 -23.10 -3.09 12.10
N VAL A 132 -24.22 -3.13 12.80
CA VAL A 132 -24.28 -3.12 14.27
C VAL A 132 -24.50 -4.55 14.74
N LEU A 133 -23.62 -5.02 15.61
CA LEU A 133 -23.59 -6.40 16.11
C LEU A 133 -23.71 -6.41 17.62
N ASP A 134 -24.59 -7.28 18.14
CA ASP A 134 -24.62 -7.67 19.54
C ASP A 134 -23.81 -8.97 19.71
N VAL A 135 -22.64 -8.86 20.32
CA VAL A 135 -21.69 -9.95 20.44
C VAL A 135 -21.82 -10.63 21.79
N VAL A 136 -21.88 -11.96 21.77
CA VAL A 136 -21.95 -12.84 22.94
C VAL A 136 -20.80 -13.84 22.86
N VAL A 137 -19.96 -13.86 23.90
CA VAL A 137 -18.83 -14.78 24.05
C VAL A 137 -19.00 -15.50 25.39
N GLU A 138 -18.67 -16.79 25.44
CA GLU A 138 -18.79 -17.57 26.66
C GLU A 138 -18.01 -16.91 27.81
N ARG A 139 -18.65 -16.79 28.98
CA ARG A 139 -18.07 -16.20 30.21
C ARG A 139 -17.67 -14.73 30.08
N GLN A 140 -18.26 -14.01 29.13
CA GLN A 140 -18.10 -12.56 28.99
C GLN A 140 -19.46 -11.86 28.98
N ALA A 141 -19.47 -10.60 29.40
CA ALA A 141 -20.66 -9.77 29.27
C ALA A 141 -20.94 -9.49 27.78
N PRO A 142 -22.20 -9.56 27.33
CA PRO A 142 -22.57 -9.15 25.98
C PRO A 142 -22.21 -7.68 25.73
N TYR A 143 -21.83 -7.35 24.51
CA TYR A 143 -21.51 -5.98 24.14
C TYR A 143 -21.92 -5.69 22.70
N ARG A 144 -22.19 -4.41 22.41
CA ARG A 144 -22.57 -3.94 21.07
C ARG A 144 -21.39 -3.28 20.38
N ILE A 145 -21.21 -3.58 19.10
CA ILE A 145 -20.16 -2.98 18.29
C ILE A 145 -20.68 -2.58 16.92
N LYS A 146 -20.14 -1.48 16.37
CA LYS A 146 -20.42 -1.03 15.01
C LYS A 146 -19.18 -1.26 14.15
N LYS A 147 -19.32 -1.99 13.05
CA LYS A 147 -18.24 -2.33 12.13
C LYS A 147 -18.60 -1.96 10.70
N THR A 148 -17.63 -1.45 9.94
CA THR A 148 -17.78 -1.26 8.50
C THR A 148 -17.02 -2.36 7.76
N GLU A 149 -17.71 -3.11 6.90
CA GLU A 149 -17.07 -4.18 6.13
C GLU A 149 -17.63 -4.25 4.70
N THR A 150 -16.78 -4.70 3.77
CA THR A 150 -17.20 -5.04 2.42
C THR A 150 -17.63 -6.50 2.40
N ILE A 151 -18.91 -6.73 2.12
CA ILE A 151 -19.50 -8.07 2.17
C ILE A 151 -19.70 -8.58 0.74
N PRO A 152 -19.19 -9.78 0.39
CA PRO A 152 -19.46 -10.38 -0.90
C PRO A 152 -20.96 -10.52 -1.16
N MET A 153 -21.41 -10.21 -2.39
CA MET A 153 -22.83 -10.24 -2.73
C MET A 153 -23.46 -11.63 -2.51
N THR A 154 -22.67 -12.69 -2.63
CA THR A 154 -23.06 -14.09 -2.34
C THR A 154 -23.30 -14.38 -0.86
N ARG A 155 -22.72 -13.60 0.06
CA ARG A 155 -22.84 -13.79 1.52
C ARG A 155 -23.75 -12.76 2.19
N LEU A 156 -24.14 -11.70 1.48
CA LEU A 156 -25.02 -10.65 1.99
C LEU A 156 -26.34 -11.17 2.61
N PRO A 157 -27.00 -12.24 2.09
CA PRO A 157 -28.20 -12.78 2.71
C PRO A 157 -27.98 -13.34 4.14
N GLN A 158 -26.74 -13.68 4.52
CA GLN A 158 -26.41 -14.18 5.85
C GLN A 158 -26.32 -13.08 6.90
N ILE A 159 -26.23 -11.81 6.47
CA ILE A 159 -26.03 -10.65 7.34
C ILE A 159 -27.24 -9.73 7.22
N GLN A 160 -28.39 -10.23 7.67
CA GLN A 160 -29.63 -9.45 7.75
C GLN A 160 -29.96 -9.17 9.21
N PRO A 161 -30.60 -8.04 9.55
CA PRO A 161 -31.06 -7.78 10.91
C PRO A 161 -31.85 -8.97 11.49
N GLY A 162 -31.51 -9.35 12.72
CA GLY A 162 -32.04 -10.54 13.42
C GLY A 162 -31.28 -11.83 13.17
N GLN A 163 -30.40 -11.91 12.17
CA GLN A 163 -29.55 -13.10 11.94
C GLN A 163 -28.47 -13.21 13.01
N THR A 164 -28.17 -14.45 13.40
CA THR A 164 -27.04 -14.76 14.28
C THR A 164 -25.93 -15.41 13.48
N ILE A 165 -24.73 -14.87 13.57
CA ILE A 165 -23.53 -15.34 12.88
C ILE A 165 -22.46 -15.76 13.87
N GLU A 166 -21.58 -16.68 13.44
CA GLU A 166 -20.40 -17.04 14.22
C GLU A 166 -19.34 -15.94 14.09
N VAL A 167 -18.67 -15.60 15.21
CA VAL A 167 -17.59 -14.61 15.24
C VAL A 167 -16.38 -15.11 16.03
N LEU A 168 -15.22 -14.59 15.66
CA LEU A 168 -13.99 -14.69 16.46
C LEU A 168 -13.64 -13.32 17.01
N VAL A 169 -13.37 -13.26 18.31
CA VAL A 169 -13.17 -12.01 19.05
C VAL A 169 -11.83 -12.04 19.76
N ASP A 170 -11.11 -10.92 19.77
CA ASP A 170 -9.96 -10.74 20.66
C ASP A 170 -10.43 -10.55 22.12
N PRO A 171 -10.04 -11.42 23.07
CA PRO A 171 -10.44 -11.28 24.47
C PRO A 171 -9.97 -9.98 25.13
N ASN A 172 -8.88 -9.39 24.62
CA ASN A 172 -8.21 -8.24 25.23
C ASN A 172 -8.68 -6.90 24.67
N ASP A 173 -9.34 -6.89 23.50
CA ASP A 173 -9.76 -5.67 22.83
C ASP A 173 -11.17 -5.80 22.22
N ARG A 174 -12.18 -5.54 23.06
CA ARG A 174 -13.61 -5.70 22.74
C ARG A 174 -14.24 -4.46 22.13
N GLN A 175 -13.58 -3.30 22.23
CA GLN A 175 -14.12 -2.03 21.72
C GLN A 175 -13.71 -1.77 20.28
N ASN A 176 -12.70 -2.48 19.79
CA ASN A 176 -12.16 -2.30 18.45
C ASN A 176 -12.92 -3.16 17.41
N PRO A 177 -13.63 -2.55 16.44
CA PRO A 177 -14.38 -3.30 15.43
C PRO A 177 -13.51 -4.20 14.57
N ASP A 178 -12.23 -3.88 14.39
CA ASP A 178 -11.30 -4.68 13.60
C ASP A 178 -10.88 -5.97 14.31
N ARG A 179 -11.12 -6.06 15.63
CA ARG A 179 -10.83 -7.22 16.48
C ARG A 179 -11.99 -8.21 16.60
N VAL A 180 -13.02 -8.04 15.77
CA VAL A 180 -14.16 -8.96 15.63
C VAL A 180 -14.23 -9.48 14.19
N LEU A 181 -13.93 -10.76 13.98
CA LEU A 181 -13.97 -11.41 12.67
C LEU A 181 -15.28 -12.18 12.50
N MET A 182 -16.06 -11.82 11.47
CA MET A 182 -17.29 -12.53 11.10
C MET A 182 -16.96 -13.79 10.29
N MET A 183 -17.45 -14.94 10.75
CA MET A 183 -17.31 -16.23 10.06
C MET A 183 -18.55 -16.49 9.21
N LEU A 184 -18.54 -15.95 8.00
CA LEU A 184 -19.58 -16.16 7.00
C LEU A 184 -19.26 -17.43 6.21
N LYS A 185 -20.25 -18.34 6.06
CA LYS A 185 -20.07 -19.67 5.45
C LYS A 185 -20.33 -19.65 3.94
#